data_AF-A0A970GKI5-F1
#
_entry.id   AF-A0A970GKI5-F1
#
_cell.length_a   1.000
_cell.length_b   1.000
_cell.length_c   1.000
_cell.angle_alpha   90.00
_cell.angle_beta   90.00
_cell.angle_gamma   90.00
#
_symmetry.space_group_name_H-M   'P 1'
#
loop_
_entity.id
_entity.type
_entity.pdbx_description
1 polymer ?
#
loop_
_entity_poly.entity_id
_entity_poly.type
_entity_poly.pdbx_seq_one_letter_code
_entity_poly.pdbx_strand_id
1 'polypeptide(L)'
;MKSKKNLNLLVLLAAVFVFQGCMSSYLLTYDPYRIKEFPTPRHTNEIQVYFPGEKLPEKPYIQTHTFEARNYPGAPMNMQVQQIRDQAASAGVDAVILMNHRDQSEITRFGHMVMVNSLTALGIKFKENVDYLHMYRYVDQVYAFNAEKDTFELVANLYPNFDGQVKTVESLDSTEMGKFYFEQYIRRYSLDFLLGEQSPRWRYRSGLNGLVTRRDYVLNGAKHIMLKLHYADRSKKLERIEASMYGPGEMWHQYEIRVEFGPNKMISEKKILASGKPELIERFYYDEQDRLLTSTYHKIVDGAEKPFLQTHYYYYEDEDVFEQF
;
A
#
# COMPACT_ATOMS: atom_id res chain seq x y z
N MET A 1 24.30 -39.02 43.37
CA MET A 1 23.61 -38.93 42.06
C MET A 1 22.64 -37.74 42.04
N LYS A 2 23.14 -36.53 41.77
CA LYS A 2 22.37 -35.31 41.52
C LYS A 2 22.59 -34.94 40.05
N SER A 3 21.65 -35.22 39.16
CA SER A 3 21.71 -34.73 37.76
C SER A 3 20.38 -34.84 36.99
N LYS A 4 19.36 -35.56 37.48
CA LYS A 4 18.14 -35.79 36.69
C LYS A 4 17.08 -34.66 36.73
N LYS A 5 17.26 -33.61 37.54
CA LYS A 5 16.27 -32.51 37.65
C LYS A 5 16.50 -31.33 36.70
N ASN A 6 17.68 -31.20 36.08
CA ASN A 6 17.99 -30.06 35.20
C ASN A 6 17.65 -30.32 33.73
N LEU A 7 17.48 -31.58 33.32
CA LEU A 7 17.23 -31.95 31.93
C LEU A 7 15.79 -31.59 31.50
N ASN A 8 14.82 -31.72 32.40
CA ASN A 8 13.41 -31.43 32.10
C ASN A 8 13.10 -29.92 31.99
N LEU A 9 13.93 -29.06 32.60
CA LEU A 9 13.76 -27.61 32.50
C LEU A 9 14.28 -27.07 31.15
N LEU A 10 15.33 -27.70 30.60
CA LEU A 10 15.95 -27.29 29.33
C LEU A 10 15.09 -27.66 28.11
N VAL A 11 14.37 -28.79 28.17
CA VAL A 11 13.41 -29.20 27.14
C VAL A 11 12.15 -28.31 27.16
N LEU A 12 11.71 -27.85 28.34
CA LEU A 12 10.61 -26.88 28.44
C LEU A 12 10.99 -25.49 27.91
N LEU A 13 12.23 -25.04 28.13
CA LEU A 13 12.73 -23.77 27.59
C LEU A 13 12.92 -23.81 26.07
N ALA A 14 13.35 -24.96 25.50
CA ALA A 14 13.45 -25.12 24.05
C ALA A 14 12.08 -25.13 23.36
N ALA A 15 11.03 -25.69 24.00
CA ALA A 15 9.68 -25.69 23.45
C ALA A 15 9.00 -24.29 23.44
N VAL A 16 9.42 -23.39 24.34
CA VAL A 16 8.91 -22.00 24.36
C VAL A 16 9.48 -21.16 23.21
N PHE A 17 10.66 -21.50 22.68
CA PHE A 17 11.24 -20.80 21.53
C PHE A 17 10.64 -21.21 20.17
N VAL A 18 9.96 -22.36 20.07
CA VAL A 18 9.40 -22.84 18.79
C VAL A 18 8.05 -22.20 18.45
N PHE A 19 7.36 -21.56 19.42
CA PHE A 19 6.08 -20.89 19.15
C PHE A 19 6.17 -19.39 18.85
N GLN A 20 7.38 -18.82 18.78
CA GLN A 20 7.60 -17.61 18.01
C GLN A 20 7.63 -17.95 16.51
N GLY A 21 6.52 -18.50 15.99
CA GLY A 21 6.33 -18.69 14.55
C GLY A 21 6.75 -17.42 13.81
N CYS A 22 7.75 -17.57 12.95
CA CYS A 22 8.41 -16.47 12.29
C CYS A 22 7.38 -15.52 11.67
N MET A 23 7.45 -14.23 12.02
CA MET A 23 6.72 -13.22 11.26
C MET A 23 7.49 -12.96 9.98
N SER A 24 6.79 -12.95 8.85
CA SER A 24 7.34 -12.51 7.58
C SER A 24 7.37 -10.99 7.57
N SER A 25 8.42 -10.37 7.04
CA SER A 25 8.35 -8.99 6.59
C SER A 25 7.78 -8.96 5.19
N TYR A 26 7.06 -7.89 4.84
CA TYR A 26 6.91 -7.59 3.41
C TYR A 26 8.31 -7.34 2.86
N LEU A 27 8.68 -8.12 1.83
CA LEU A 27 9.72 -7.65 0.93
C LEU A 27 9.18 -6.36 0.35
N LEU A 28 10.03 -5.33 0.20
CA LEU A 28 9.63 -4.22 -0.65
C LEU A 28 9.15 -4.84 -1.96
N THR A 29 7.89 -4.61 -2.32
CA THR A 29 7.43 -4.63 -3.71
C THR A 29 8.09 -3.44 -4.42
N TYR A 30 9.42 -3.40 -4.34
CA TYR A 30 10.25 -2.56 -5.17
C TYR A 30 10.17 -3.22 -6.52
N ASP A 31 9.35 -2.66 -7.40
CA ASP A 31 9.50 -2.88 -8.82
C ASP A 31 10.83 -2.23 -9.21
N PRO A 32 11.91 -3.01 -9.35
CA PRO A 32 13.24 -2.44 -9.51
C PRO A 32 13.41 -1.73 -10.84
N TYR A 33 12.46 -1.95 -11.74
CA TYR A 33 12.41 -1.38 -13.06
C TYR A 33 11.64 -0.07 -13.07
N ARG A 34 10.83 0.25 -12.06
CA ARG A 34 9.98 1.44 -12.06
C ARG A 34 10.81 2.72 -11.84
N ILE A 35 10.70 3.66 -12.78
CA ILE A 35 11.38 4.97 -12.73
C ILE A 35 10.45 6.11 -12.32
N LYS A 36 9.14 5.98 -12.53
CA LYS A 36 8.11 6.97 -12.14
C LYS A 36 7.00 6.27 -11.35
N GLU A 37 6.57 6.90 -10.26
CA GLU A 37 5.40 6.45 -9.48
C GLU A 37 4.12 6.79 -10.26
N PHE A 38 3.79 5.98 -11.28
CA PHE A 38 2.58 6.10 -12.10
C PHE A 38 1.89 4.73 -12.21
N PRO A 39 0.56 4.63 -12.09
CA PRO A 39 -0.11 3.34 -12.08
C PRO A 39 -0.09 2.73 -13.48
N THR A 40 0.36 1.48 -13.56
CA THR A 40 0.38 0.70 -14.80
C THR A 40 -0.29 -0.65 -14.54
N PRO A 41 -1.64 -0.67 -14.47
CA PRO A 41 -2.38 -1.92 -14.32
C PRO A 41 -1.99 -2.90 -15.42
N ARG A 42 -1.88 -4.18 -15.04
CA ARG A 42 -1.58 -5.25 -15.99
C ARG A 42 -2.69 -5.37 -17.03
N HIS A 43 -2.30 -5.64 -18.26
CA HIS A 43 -3.22 -5.93 -19.37
C HIS A 43 -2.70 -7.08 -20.22
N THR A 44 -3.57 -7.57 -21.11
CA THR A 44 -3.27 -8.65 -22.05
C THR A 44 -2.90 -8.17 -23.45
N ASN A 45 -2.87 -6.86 -23.68
CA ASN A 45 -2.50 -6.29 -24.98
C ASN A 45 -1.05 -6.62 -25.33
N GLU A 46 -0.77 -6.74 -26.63
CA GLU A 46 0.58 -6.99 -27.13
C GLU A 46 1.51 -5.79 -26.85
N ILE A 47 2.72 -6.08 -26.37
CA ILE A 47 3.74 -5.07 -26.11
C ILE A 47 4.43 -4.67 -27.41
N GLN A 48 4.25 -3.42 -27.82
CA GLN A 48 4.96 -2.89 -28.99
C GLN A 48 6.45 -2.72 -28.68
N VAL A 49 7.32 -3.06 -29.62
CA VAL A 49 8.78 -2.96 -29.47
C VAL A 49 9.31 -2.02 -30.53
N TYR A 50 9.98 -0.96 -30.10
CA TYR A 50 10.67 -0.01 -30.97
C TYR A 50 12.17 -0.28 -30.89
N PHE A 51 12.78 -0.64 -32.02
CA PHE A 51 14.20 -0.93 -32.12
C PHE A 51 15.04 0.36 -32.25
N PRO A 52 16.33 0.33 -31.88
CA PRO A 52 17.20 1.50 -32.05
C PRO A 52 17.26 1.91 -33.52
N GLY A 53 17.04 3.20 -33.80
CA GLY A 53 17.04 3.74 -35.17
C GLY A 53 15.68 3.69 -35.88
N GLU A 54 14.67 3.04 -35.30
CA GLU A 54 13.29 3.18 -35.77
C GLU A 54 12.70 4.53 -35.35
N LYS A 55 11.64 4.94 -36.05
CA LYS A 55 10.88 6.13 -35.66
C LYS A 55 10.18 5.84 -34.33
N LEU A 56 10.46 6.66 -33.33
CA LEU A 56 9.79 6.62 -32.03
C LEU A 56 8.28 6.84 -32.19
N PRO A 57 7.45 6.36 -31.23
CA PRO A 57 6.01 6.58 -31.28
C PRO A 57 5.68 8.08 -31.33
N GLU A 58 4.82 8.47 -32.26
CA GLU A 58 4.33 9.85 -32.37
C GLU A 58 3.31 10.20 -31.29
N LYS A 59 2.66 9.19 -30.71
CA LYS A 59 1.64 9.36 -29.69
C LYS A 59 2.27 9.81 -28.38
N PRO A 60 1.67 10.77 -27.64
CA PRO A 60 2.14 11.14 -26.31
C PRO A 60 2.18 9.93 -25.36
N TYR A 61 3.26 9.81 -24.60
CA TYR A 61 3.48 8.70 -23.68
C TYR A 61 4.15 9.13 -22.38
N ILE A 62 3.98 8.31 -21.35
CA ILE A 62 4.60 8.45 -20.04
C ILE A 62 5.70 7.40 -19.92
N GLN A 63 6.90 7.81 -19.53
CA GLN A 63 8.00 6.90 -19.22
C GLN A 63 7.80 6.35 -17.81
N THR A 64 7.72 5.02 -17.67
CA THR A 64 7.31 4.40 -16.40
C THR A 64 8.34 3.41 -15.86
N HIS A 65 9.02 2.66 -16.73
CA HIS A 65 9.95 1.61 -16.32
C HIS A 65 11.23 1.58 -17.17
N THR A 66 12.29 0.99 -16.65
CA THR A 66 13.50 0.60 -17.37
C THR A 66 13.74 -0.89 -17.15
N PHE A 67 13.72 -1.67 -18.22
CA PHE A 67 13.92 -3.12 -18.18
C PHE A 67 15.33 -3.50 -18.60
N GLU A 68 15.80 -4.62 -18.08
CA GLU A 68 17.07 -5.22 -18.46
C GLU A 68 16.89 -6.72 -18.66
N ALA A 69 17.34 -7.22 -19.82
CA ALA A 69 17.45 -8.64 -20.11
C ALA A 69 18.92 -9.02 -20.26
N ARG A 70 19.32 -10.06 -19.52
CA ARG A 70 20.70 -10.57 -19.48
C ARG A 70 20.72 -12.00 -19.97
N ASN A 71 21.64 -12.31 -20.88
CA ASN A 71 21.87 -13.65 -21.38
C ASN A 71 23.37 -13.95 -21.52
N TYR A 72 23.68 -15.22 -21.74
CA TYR A 72 25.03 -15.67 -22.03
C TYR A 72 25.54 -15.08 -23.36
N PRO A 73 26.87 -14.95 -23.55
CA PRO A 73 27.46 -14.42 -24.77
C PRO A 73 27.07 -15.27 -25.99
N GLY A 74 26.69 -14.63 -27.09
CA GLY A 74 26.25 -15.32 -28.31
C GLY A 74 24.80 -15.83 -28.28
N ALA A 75 24.06 -15.59 -27.19
CA ALA A 75 22.61 -15.81 -27.18
C ALA A 75 21.93 -14.92 -28.24
N PRO A 76 20.95 -15.44 -28.99
CA PRO A 76 20.18 -14.65 -29.94
C PRO A 76 19.46 -13.46 -29.29
N MET A 77 19.55 -12.27 -29.91
CA MET A 77 18.94 -11.04 -29.40
C MET A 77 17.41 -11.17 -29.23
N ASN A 78 16.73 -11.96 -30.06
CA ASN A 78 15.29 -12.20 -29.95
C ASN A 78 14.89 -12.84 -28.60
N MET A 79 15.79 -13.61 -27.95
CA MET A 79 15.53 -14.14 -26.61
C MET A 79 15.52 -13.01 -25.56
N GLN A 80 16.44 -12.05 -25.66
CA GLN A 80 16.45 -10.88 -24.77
C GLN A 80 15.23 -10.00 -25.02
N VAL A 81 14.85 -9.79 -26.29
CA VAL A 81 13.63 -9.05 -26.65
C VAL A 81 12.39 -9.71 -26.06
N GLN A 82 12.29 -11.04 -26.13
CA GLN A 82 11.17 -11.76 -25.52
C GLN A 82 11.15 -11.61 -23.99
N GLN A 83 12.30 -11.71 -23.32
CA GLN A 83 12.38 -11.47 -21.87
C GLN A 83 11.92 -10.05 -21.51
N ILE A 84 12.31 -9.03 -22.29
CA ILE A 84 11.87 -7.65 -22.08
C ILE A 84 10.36 -7.54 -22.29
N ARG A 85 9.79 -8.19 -23.32
CA ARG A 85 8.34 -8.20 -23.54
C ARG A 85 7.59 -8.82 -22.36
N ASP A 86 8.08 -9.93 -21.83
CA ASP A 86 7.45 -10.61 -20.70
C ASP A 86 7.51 -9.73 -19.42
N GLN A 87 8.65 -9.08 -19.17
CA GLN A 87 8.80 -8.11 -18.07
C GLN A 87 7.84 -6.92 -18.26
N ALA A 88 7.79 -6.34 -19.45
CA ALA A 88 6.93 -5.22 -19.81
C ALA A 88 5.44 -5.54 -19.65
N ALA A 89 5.00 -6.71 -20.14
CA ALA A 89 3.62 -7.18 -19.98
C ALA A 89 3.26 -7.36 -18.49
N SER A 90 4.18 -7.90 -17.70
CA SER A 90 3.98 -8.05 -16.25
C SER A 90 3.92 -6.71 -15.51
N ALA A 91 4.53 -5.66 -16.07
CA ALA A 91 4.54 -4.30 -15.52
C ALA A 91 3.39 -3.42 -16.04
N GLY A 92 2.59 -3.89 -17.02
CA GLY A 92 1.43 -3.16 -17.55
C GLY A 92 1.76 -1.96 -18.43
N VAL A 93 2.94 -1.95 -19.06
CA VAL A 93 3.33 -0.92 -20.04
C VAL A 93 2.81 -1.30 -21.42
N ASP A 94 2.59 -0.33 -22.31
CA ASP A 94 2.03 -0.59 -23.64
C ASP A 94 3.12 -0.89 -24.67
N ALA A 95 4.31 -0.32 -24.47
CA ALA A 95 5.42 -0.47 -25.39
C ALA A 95 6.77 -0.37 -24.67
N VAL A 96 7.81 -0.82 -25.36
CA VAL A 96 9.20 -0.68 -24.96
C VAL A 96 10.04 -0.08 -26.08
N ILE A 97 10.92 0.84 -25.72
CA ILE A 97 11.92 1.42 -26.61
C ILE A 97 13.27 0.79 -26.23
N LEU A 98 13.83 -0.02 -27.13
CA LEU A 98 15.14 -0.63 -26.92
C LEU A 98 16.22 0.44 -27.00
N MET A 99 17.08 0.53 -25.98
CA MET A 99 18.07 1.60 -25.87
C MET A 99 19.46 1.15 -26.28
N ASN A 100 20.00 0.15 -25.58
CA ASN A 100 21.39 -0.26 -25.74
C ASN A 100 21.53 -1.77 -25.58
N HIS A 101 22.35 -2.35 -26.45
CA HIS A 101 22.88 -3.69 -26.35
C HIS A 101 24.36 -3.59 -25.98
N ARG A 102 24.76 -4.19 -24.85
CA ARG A 102 26.14 -4.13 -24.36
C ARG A 102 26.61 -5.50 -23.90
N ASP A 103 27.80 -5.88 -24.36
CA ASP A 103 28.58 -6.96 -23.76
C ASP A 103 29.35 -6.40 -22.56
N GLN A 104 29.19 -7.03 -21.41
CA GLN A 104 29.85 -6.63 -20.16
C GLN A 104 30.52 -7.84 -19.52
N SER A 105 31.66 -7.63 -18.86
CA SER A 105 32.28 -8.64 -18.00
C SER A 105 31.79 -8.48 -16.57
N GLU A 106 31.26 -9.54 -16.00
CA GLU A 106 30.79 -9.58 -14.61
C GLU A 106 31.59 -10.60 -13.80
N ILE A 107 31.87 -10.28 -12.54
CA ILE A 107 32.51 -11.21 -11.60
C ILE A 107 31.39 -11.96 -10.87
N THR A 108 31.33 -13.27 -11.07
CA THR A 108 30.40 -14.16 -10.35
C THR A 108 30.65 -14.13 -8.85
N ARG A 109 29.68 -14.61 -8.06
CA ARG A 109 29.83 -14.76 -6.59
C ARG A 109 31.02 -15.63 -6.17
N PHE A 110 31.59 -16.42 -7.08
CA PHE A 110 32.76 -17.29 -6.86
C PHE A 110 34.07 -16.69 -7.39
N GLY A 111 34.06 -15.43 -7.84
CA GLY A 111 35.26 -14.73 -8.30
C GLY A 111 35.64 -14.99 -9.76
N HIS A 112 34.86 -15.77 -10.50
CA HIS A 112 35.10 -15.98 -11.94
C HIS A 112 34.53 -14.82 -12.76
N MET A 113 35.31 -14.32 -13.71
CA MET A 113 34.83 -13.36 -14.72
C MET A 113 34.02 -14.11 -15.78
N VAL A 114 32.77 -13.70 -15.98
CA VAL A 114 31.88 -14.19 -17.04
C VAL A 114 31.52 -13.02 -17.93
N MET A 115 31.51 -13.24 -19.24
CA MET A 115 30.93 -12.27 -20.16
C MET A 115 29.41 -12.44 -20.13
N VAL A 116 28.68 -11.34 -20.08
CA VAL A 116 27.21 -11.27 -20.09
C VAL A 116 26.81 -10.28 -21.15
N ASN A 117 25.81 -10.64 -21.95
CA ASN A 117 25.19 -9.73 -22.91
C ASN A 117 23.92 -9.16 -22.28
N SER A 118 23.80 -7.83 -22.28
CA SER A 118 22.71 -7.05 -21.70
C SER A 118 21.98 -6.24 -22.76
N LEU A 119 20.64 -6.34 -22.76
CA LEU A 119 19.75 -5.47 -23.54
C LEU A 119 18.91 -4.67 -22.56
N THR A 120 18.93 -3.35 -22.72
CA THR A 120 18.13 -2.42 -21.89
C THR A 120 17.01 -1.79 -22.71
N ALA A 121 15.87 -1.55 -22.06
CA ALA A 121 14.72 -0.92 -22.69
C ALA A 121 13.99 0.05 -21.75
N LEU A 122 13.35 1.06 -22.32
CA LEU A 122 12.49 2.00 -21.64
C LEU A 122 11.03 1.59 -21.86
N GLY A 123 10.31 1.27 -20.79
CA GLY A 123 8.88 1.00 -20.79
C GLY A 123 8.05 2.28 -20.79
N ILE A 124 7.07 2.34 -21.69
CA ILE A 124 6.18 3.49 -21.87
C ILE A 124 4.71 3.10 -21.80
N LYS A 125 3.89 4.00 -21.25
CA LYS A 125 2.42 3.92 -21.26
C LYS A 125 1.90 5.03 -22.18
N PHE A 126 1.07 4.70 -23.17
CA PHE A 126 0.47 5.72 -24.03
C PHE A 126 -0.64 6.43 -23.27
N LYS A 127 -0.69 7.77 -23.36
CA LYS A 127 -1.68 8.57 -22.62
C LYS A 127 -3.13 8.21 -23.00
N GLU A 128 -3.36 7.86 -24.26
CA GLU A 128 -4.67 7.38 -24.76
C GLU A 128 -5.15 6.06 -24.13
N ASN A 129 -4.26 5.28 -23.52
CA ASN A 129 -4.57 3.99 -22.88
C ASN A 129 -4.66 4.11 -21.35
N VAL A 130 -4.78 5.34 -20.82
CA VAL A 130 -4.93 5.61 -19.39
C VAL A 130 -6.39 5.99 -19.09
N ASP A 131 -7.31 5.11 -19.47
CA ASP A 131 -8.74 5.25 -19.19
C ASP A 131 -9.11 4.88 -17.74
N TYR A 132 -8.12 4.54 -16.92
CA TYR A 132 -8.30 4.07 -15.54
C TYR A 132 -7.88 5.11 -14.49
N LEU A 133 -7.36 6.27 -14.90
CA LEU A 133 -6.81 7.25 -13.95
C LEU A 133 -7.88 7.78 -12.98
N HIS A 134 -9.12 7.87 -13.45
CA HIS A 134 -10.29 8.28 -12.65
C HIS A 134 -10.64 7.37 -11.46
N MET A 135 -9.99 6.21 -11.36
CA MET A 135 -10.11 5.31 -10.21
C MET A 135 -9.10 5.64 -9.09
N TYR A 136 -8.16 6.53 -9.35
CA TYR A 136 -7.12 6.93 -8.39
C TYR A 136 -7.45 8.28 -7.76
N ARG A 137 -7.18 8.41 -6.46
CA ARG A 137 -7.38 9.63 -5.71
C ARG A 137 -6.33 10.67 -6.10
N TYR A 138 -6.78 11.88 -6.40
CA TYR A 138 -5.95 13.05 -6.64
C TYR A 138 -5.66 13.80 -5.34
N VAL A 139 -6.72 14.14 -4.59
CA VAL A 139 -6.63 14.84 -3.31
C VAL A 139 -7.80 14.45 -2.41
N ASP A 140 -7.53 14.29 -1.12
CA ASP A 140 -8.58 14.14 -0.11
C ASP A 140 -8.66 15.41 0.74
N GLN A 141 -9.85 15.97 0.88
CA GLN A 141 -10.09 17.17 1.66
C GLN A 141 -10.70 16.81 3.01
N VAL A 142 -10.01 17.17 4.09
CA VAL A 142 -10.44 16.93 5.46
C VAL A 142 -11.07 18.19 6.02
N TYR A 143 -12.30 18.03 6.52
CA TYR A 143 -13.06 19.06 7.18
C TYR A 143 -13.26 18.73 8.66
N ALA A 144 -13.15 19.72 9.52
CA ALA A 144 -13.45 19.60 10.95
C ALA A 144 -14.76 20.29 11.29
N PHE A 145 -15.54 19.68 12.18
CA PHE A 145 -16.80 20.26 12.63
C PHE A 145 -16.56 21.44 13.58
N ASN A 146 -17.12 22.60 13.23
CA ASN A 146 -17.15 23.80 14.04
C ASN A 146 -18.50 23.89 14.77
N ALA A 147 -18.51 23.60 16.08
CA ALA A 147 -19.71 23.57 16.88
C ALA A 147 -20.38 24.94 17.10
N GLU A 148 -19.62 26.04 16.99
CA GLU A 148 -20.18 27.39 17.15
C GLU A 148 -20.98 27.82 15.91
N LYS A 149 -20.53 27.39 14.73
CA LYS A 149 -21.17 27.70 13.44
C LYS A 149 -22.12 26.61 12.96
N ASP A 150 -22.07 25.42 13.56
CA ASP A 150 -22.78 24.22 13.12
C ASP A 150 -22.43 23.84 11.66
N THR A 151 -21.15 23.97 11.29
CA THR A 151 -20.65 23.73 9.93
C THR A 151 -19.33 22.96 9.92
N PHE A 152 -19.01 22.32 8.79
CA PHE A 152 -17.70 21.73 8.54
C PHE A 152 -16.77 22.74 7.84
N GLU A 153 -15.56 22.92 8.38
CA GLU A 153 -14.55 23.84 7.84
C GLU A 153 -13.33 23.05 7.34
N LEU A 154 -12.81 23.39 6.16
CA LEU A 154 -11.66 22.71 5.56
C LEU A 154 -10.40 22.97 6.40
N VAL A 155 -9.73 21.90 6.80
CA VAL A 155 -8.54 21.96 7.68
C VAL A 155 -7.28 21.36 7.05
N ALA A 156 -7.41 20.44 6.09
CA ALA A 156 -6.25 19.89 5.38
C ALA A 156 -6.58 19.36 3.98
N ASN A 157 -5.58 19.43 3.10
CA ASN A 157 -5.51 18.63 1.88
C ASN A 157 -4.53 17.46 2.10
N LEU A 158 -4.94 16.25 1.72
CA LEU A 158 -4.12 15.05 1.76
C LEU A 158 -3.82 14.62 0.32
N TYR A 159 -2.55 14.43 -0.02
CA TYR A 159 -2.14 13.99 -1.35
C TYR A 159 -1.68 12.54 -1.30
N PRO A 160 -2.56 11.58 -1.67
CA PRO A 160 -2.20 10.18 -1.76
C PRO A 160 -1.32 9.88 -2.98
N ASN A 161 -0.51 8.84 -2.86
CA ASN A 161 0.06 8.20 -4.04
C ASN A 161 -0.95 7.23 -4.67
N PHE A 162 -0.57 6.62 -5.79
CA PHE A 162 -1.42 5.67 -6.51
C PHE A 162 -1.69 4.35 -5.77
N ASP A 163 -0.99 4.07 -4.67
CA ASP A 163 -1.29 2.96 -3.75
C ASP A 163 -2.27 3.36 -2.63
N GLY A 164 -2.77 4.60 -2.65
CA GLY A 164 -3.68 5.16 -1.64
C GLY A 164 -3.00 5.63 -0.35
N GLN A 165 -1.67 5.62 -0.29
CA GLN A 165 -0.92 6.11 0.87
C GLN A 165 -0.72 7.62 0.77
N VAL A 166 -1.22 8.36 1.76
CA VAL A 166 -0.98 9.81 1.88
C VAL A 166 0.51 10.08 2.06
N LYS A 167 1.12 10.80 1.09
CA LYS A 167 2.52 11.21 1.10
C LYS A 167 2.70 12.59 1.72
N THR A 168 1.79 13.50 1.39
CA THR A 168 1.83 14.91 1.80
C THR A 168 0.53 15.27 2.50
N VAL A 169 0.68 15.98 3.61
CA VAL A 169 -0.43 16.57 4.37
C VAL A 169 -0.19 18.05 4.40
N GLU A 170 -1.07 18.81 3.78
CA GLU A 170 -1.05 20.27 3.77
C GLU A 170 -2.12 20.77 4.74
N SER A 171 -1.71 21.21 5.94
CA SER A 171 -2.62 21.84 6.90
C SER A 171 -2.92 23.26 6.44
N LEU A 172 -4.20 23.62 6.39
CA LEU A 172 -4.63 24.95 5.96
C LEU A 172 -4.78 25.94 7.12
N ASP A 173 -4.68 25.44 8.35
CA ASP A 173 -4.67 26.22 9.57
C ASP A 173 -3.24 26.46 10.09
N SER A 174 -3.01 27.62 10.70
CA SER A 174 -1.70 27.97 11.27
C SER A 174 -1.29 27.13 12.49
N THR A 175 -2.21 26.32 13.03
CA THR A 175 -1.99 25.49 14.23
C THR A 175 -1.65 24.03 13.89
N GLU A 176 -1.53 23.68 12.60
CA GLU A 176 -1.27 22.31 12.12
C GLU A 176 -2.33 21.29 12.61
N MET A 177 -3.54 21.76 12.92
CA MET A 177 -4.63 20.92 13.41
C MET A 177 -5.10 19.92 12.37
N GLY A 178 -5.10 20.29 11.10
CA GLY A 178 -5.35 19.37 9.99
C GLY A 178 -4.43 18.16 10.01
N LYS A 179 -3.12 18.37 10.21
CA LYS A 179 -2.15 17.28 10.36
C LYS A 179 -2.42 16.42 11.60
N PHE A 180 -2.72 17.05 12.74
CA PHE A 180 -3.09 16.33 13.95
C PHE A 180 -4.33 15.45 13.74
N TYR A 181 -5.37 15.96 13.10
CA TYR A 181 -6.58 15.20 12.79
C TYR A 181 -6.29 14.00 11.92
N PHE A 182 -5.50 14.20 10.85
CA PHE A 182 -5.07 13.13 9.97
C PHE A 182 -4.32 12.05 10.74
N GLU A 183 -3.27 12.40 11.49
CA GLU A 183 -2.43 11.41 12.17
C GLU A 183 -3.17 10.66 13.27
N GLN A 184 -3.97 11.35 14.09
CA GLN A 184 -4.54 10.78 15.31
C GLN A 184 -5.90 10.10 15.11
N TYR A 185 -6.70 10.54 14.13
CA TYR A 185 -8.08 10.06 13.97
C TYR A 185 -8.33 9.39 12.63
N ILE A 186 -7.64 9.78 11.55
CA ILE A 186 -7.83 9.21 10.22
C ILE A 186 -6.83 8.08 9.99
N ARG A 187 -5.55 8.41 9.82
CA ARG A 187 -4.47 7.47 9.48
C ARG A 187 -4.36 6.35 10.49
N ARG A 188 -4.36 6.67 11.79
CA ARG A 188 -4.20 5.71 12.90
C ARG A 188 -5.15 4.53 12.83
N TYR A 189 -6.37 4.75 12.35
CA TYR A 189 -7.42 3.72 12.26
C TYR A 189 -7.76 3.33 10.82
N SER A 190 -7.13 3.94 9.81
CA SER A 190 -7.41 3.65 8.40
C SER A 190 -7.02 2.21 8.04
N LEU A 191 -7.87 1.54 7.26
CA LEU A 191 -7.57 0.18 6.81
C LEU A 191 -6.45 0.18 5.76
N ASP A 192 -6.30 1.25 4.99
CA ASP A 192 -5.16 1.45 4.09
C ASP A 192 -3.83 1.40 4.87
N PHE A 193 -3.73 2.10 6.01
CA PHE A 193 -2.53 2.06 6.84
C PHE A 193 -2.36 0.71 7.55
N LEU A 194 -3.42 0.22 8.20
CA LEU A 194 -3.35 -0.96 9.07
C LEU A 194 -3.21 -2.27 8.29
N LEU A 195 -3.80 -2.36 7.10
CA LEU A 195 -3.92 -3.56 6.29
C LEU A 195 -3.37 -3.40 4.86
N GLY A 196 -3.49 -2.22 4.25
CA GLY A 196 -3.05 -1.97 2.88
C GLY A 196 -1.54 -1.76 2.74
N GLU A 197 -0.92 -1.05 3.69
CA GLU A 197 0.51 -0.69 3.59
C GLU A 197 1.40 -1.94 3.64
N GLN A 198 2.23 -2.15 2.62
CA GLN A 198 3.17 -3.28 2.53
C GLN A 198 4.64 -2.85 2.68
N SER A 199 4.91 -1.90 3.58
CA SER A 199 6.29 -1.47 3.83
C SER A 199 7.07 -2.52 4.65
N PRO A 200 8.41 -2.54 4.60
CA PRO A 200 9.24 -3.42 5.43
C PRO A 200 9.08 -3.20 6.94
N ARG A 201 8.45 -2.08 7.34
CA ARG A 201 8.11 -1.80 8.74
C ARG A 201 6.95 -2.69 9.22
N TRP A 202 6.09 -3.14 8.31
CA TRP A 202 5.07 -4.11 8.63
C TRP A 202 5.62 -5.53 8.55
N ARG A 203 5.41 -6.27 9.64
CA ARG A 203 5.60 -7.72 9.69
C ARG A 203 4.24 -8.36 9.82
N TYR A 204 4.06 -9.56 9.27
CA TYR A 204 2.80 -10.27 9.31
C TYR A 204 2.98 -11.75 9.60
N ARG A 205 1.90 -12.39 10.03
CA ARG A 205 1.77 -13.85 10.09
C ARG A 205 0.44 -14.25 9.48
N SER A 206 0.46 -15.28 8.65
CA SER A 206 -0.75 -15.89 8.10
C SER A 206 -1.15 -17.15 8.87
N GLY A 207 -2.46 -17.41 8.92
CA GLY A 207 -3.01 -18.68 9.39
C GLY A 207 -2.88 -19.78 8.33
N LEU A 208 -3.29 -21.00 8.69
CA LEU A 208 -3.27 -22.17 7.79
C LEU A 208 -4.14 -21.98 6.53
N ASN A 209 -5.14 -21.11 6.60
CA ASN A 209 -6.04 -20.77 5.50
C ASN A 209 -5.47 -19.67 4.57
N GLY A 210 -4.22 -19.25 4.77
CA GLY A 210 -3.54 -18.21 3.99
C GLY A 210 -3.88 -16.77 4.41
N LEU A 211 -4.90 -16.56 5.24
CA LEU A 211 -5.29 -15.21 5.70
C LEU A 211 -4.29 -14.65 6.69
N VAL A 212 -3.97 -13.36 6.57
CA VAL A 212 -3.13 -12.67 7.56
C VAL A 212 -3.91 -12.57 8.87
N THR A 213 -3.42 -13.18 9.95
CA THR A 213 -4.07 -13.19 11.26
C THR A 213 -3.42 -12.25 12.26
N ARG A 214 -2.19 -11.81 11.98
CA ARG A 214 -1.46 -10.86 12.82
C ARG A 214 -0.59 -9.94 11.98
N ARG A 215 -0.51 -8.67 12.38
CA ARG A 215 0.45 -7.69 11.84
C ARG A 215 1.11 -6.90 12.96
N ASP A 216 2.41 -6.65 12.84
CA ASP A 216 3.17 -5.82 13.78
C ASP A 216 3.88 -4.72 12.98
N TYR A 217 3.68 -3.45 13.34
CA TYR A 217 4.41 -2.31 12.76
C TYR A 217 5.64 -1.99 13.62
N VAL A 218 6.81 -1.99 13.00
CA VAL A 218 8.11 -1.79 13.66
C VAL A 218 8.74 -0.49 13.17
N LEU A 219 9.07 0.38 14.12
CA LEU A 219 9.79 1.62 13.87
C LEU A 219 11.02 1.65 14.77
N ASN A 220 12.19 1.98 14.21
CA ASN A 220 13.47 2.04 14.94
C ASN A 220 13.79 0.76 15.75
N GLY A 221 13.38 -0.40 15.25
CA GLY A 221 13.58 -1.70 15.91
C GLY A 221 12.57 -2.03 17.02
N ALA A 222 11.70 -1.10 17.41
CA ALA A 222 10.65 -1.32 18.41
C ALA A 222 9.28 -1.55 17.75
N LYS A 223 8.40 -2.33 18.40
CA LYS A 223 7.01 -2.49 17.95
C LYS A 223 6.20 -1.27 18.37
N HIS A 224 5.51 -0.63 17.43
CA HIS A 224 4.65 0.51 17.70
C HIS A 224 3.15 0.17 17.61
N ILE A 225 2.80 -0.81 16.77
CA ILE A 225 1.44 -1.29 16.58
C ILE A 225 1.47 -2.82 16.53
N MET A 226 0.50 -3.46 17.18
CA MET A 226 0.26 -4.90 17.10
C MET A 226 -1.21 -5.13 16.79
N LEU A 227 -1.50 -5.86 15.72
CA LEU A 227 -2.85 -6.15 15.24
C LEU A 227 -3.09 -7.65 15.29
N LYS A 228 -4.26 -8.07 15.78
CA LYS A 228 -4.83 -9.39 15.53
C LYS A 228 -6.10 -9.22 14.71
N LEU A 229 -6.18 -10.01 13.64
CA LEU A 229 -7.24 -9.90 12.63
C LEU A 229 -8.18 -11.09 12.77
N HIS A 230 -9.46 -10.80 12.94
CA HIS A 230 -10.52 -11.78 13.11
C HIS A 230 -11.46 -11.74 11.91
N TYR A 231 -11.66 -12.92 11.31
CA TYR A 231 -12.47 -13.09 10.12
C TYR A 231 -13.66 -14.00 10.41
N ALA A 232 -14.77 -13.74 9.73
CA ALA A 232 -15.92 -14.63 9.71
C ALA A 232 -15.54 -15.99 9.13
N ASP A 233 -15.89 -17.09 9.80
CA ASP A 233 -15.47 -18.45 9.41
C ASP A 233 -15.87 -18.83 7.98
N ARG A 234 -17.10 -18.49 7.56
CA ARG A 234 -17.64 -18.88 6.24
C ARG A 234 -17.22 -17.94 5.12
N SER A 235 -17.39 -16.63 5.33
CA SER A 235 -17.19 -15.63 4.28
C SER A 235 -15.73 -15.16 4.18
N LYS A 236 -14.90 -15.49 5.18
CA LYS A 236 -13.52 -15.00 5.33
C LYS A 236 -13.42 -13.47 5.33
N LYS A 237 -14.52 -12.76 5.57
CA LYS A 237 -14.54 -11.30 5.68
C LYS A 237 -13.98 -10.87 7.03
N LEU A 238 -13.20 -9.79 7.04
CA LEU A 238 -12.67 -9.22 8.27
C LEU A 238 -13.81 -8.61 9.10
N GLU A 239 -14.05 -9.12 10.30
CA GLU A 239 -15.10 -8.58 11.18
C GLU A 239 -14.52 -7.61 12.20
N ARG A 240 -13.30 -7.89 12.67
CA ARG A 240 -12.73 -7.21 13.84
C ARG A 240 -11.20 -7.22 13.85
N ILE A 241 -10.63 -6.12 14.31
CA ILE A 241 -9.20 -5.96 14.57
C ILE A 241 -9.02 -5.66 16.07
N GLU A 242 -8.30 -6.51 16.79
CA GLU A 242 -7.76 -6.15 18.10
C GLU A 242 -6.41 -5.46 17.88
N ALA A 243 -6.29 -4.21 18.29
CA ALA A 243 -5.11 -3.40 18.07
C ALA A 243 -4.53 -2.90 19.38
N SER A 244 -3.27 -3.22 19.64
CA SER A 244 -2.46 -2.50 20.63
C SER A 244 -1.65 -1.43 19.90
N MET A 245 -1.72 -0.18 20.33
CA MET A 245 -1.00 0.93 19.71
C MET A 245 -0.38 1.83 20.78
N TYR A 246 0.82 2.36 20.53
CA TYR A 246 1.33 3.48 21.33
C TYR A 246 0.44 4.71 21.15
N GLY A 247 0.03 5.32 22.26
CA GLY A 247 -0.69 6.58 22.28
C GLY A 247 0.20 7.78 22.62
N PRO A 248 -0.36 9.00 22.58
CA PRO A 248 0.30 10.19 23.10
C PRO A 248 0.67 9.98 24.58
N GLY A 249 1.94 10.14 24.93
CA GLY A 249 2.45 9.88 26.30
C GLY A 249 3.03 8.48 26.54
N GLU A 250 3.40 7.75 25.48
CA GLU A 250 4.22 6.52 25.50
C GLU A 250 3.63 5.30 26.24
N MET A 251 2.32 5.24 26.43
CA MET A 251 1.64 4.03 26.93
C MET A 251 0.93 3.26 25.81
N TRP A 252 0.87 1.94 25.96
CA TRP A 252 0.10 1.08 25.07
C TRP A 252 -1.40 1.22 25.37
N HIS A 253 -2.17 1.53 24.34
CA HIS A 253 -3.62 1.53 24.38
C HIS A 253 -4.17 0.35 23.60
N GLN A 254 -5.23 -0.26 24.13
CA GLN A 254 -5.95 -1.35 23.49
C GLN A 254 -7.20 -0.80 22.81
N TYR A 255 -7.30 -1.06 21.51
CA TYR A 255 -8.43 -0.72 20.68
C TYR A 255 -9.03 -1.98 20.07
N GLU A 256 -10.33 -1.92 19.86
CA GLU A 256 -11.05 -2.86 19.01
C GLU A 256 -11.67 -2.07 17.86
N ILE A 257 -11.34 -2.45 16.63
CA ILE A 257 -11.88 -1.85 15.42
C ILE A 257 -12.84 -2.87 14.81
N ARG A 258 -14.14 -2.55 14.78
CA ARG A 258 -15.17 -3.38 14.15
C ARG A 258 -15.52 -2.82 12.79
N VAL A 259 -15.69 -3.71 11.81
CA VAL A 259 -15.98 -3.34 10.42
C VAL A 259 -17.32 -3.94 10.03
N GLU A 260 -18.23 -3.11 9.52
CA GLU A 260 -19.53 -3.51 9.01
C GLU A 260 -19.55 -3.34 7.49
N PHE A 261 -20.19 -4.28 6.79
CA PHE A 261 -20.30 -4.26 5.33
C PHE A 261 -21.74 -3.99 4.90
N GLY A 262 -21.88 -3.12 3.90
CA GLY A 262 -23.14 -2.83 3.24
C GLY A 262 -23.58 -3.91 2.24
N PRO A 263 -24.72 -3.70 1.56
CA PRO A 263 -25.32 -4.66 0.62
C PRO A 263 -24.41 -5.04 -0.56
N ASN A 264 -23.61 -4.09 -1.06
CA ASN A 264 -22.63 -4.28 -2.14
C ASN A 264 -21.32 -4.94 -1.66
N LYS A 265 -21.26 -5.42 -0.42
CA LYS A 265 -20.06 -5.98 0.22
C LYS A 265 -18.91 -4.98 0.41
N MET A 266 -19.15 -3.69 0.22
CA MET A 266 -18.22 -2.64 0.63
C MET A 266 -18.38 -2.30 2.09
N ILE A 267 -17.37 -1.68 2.69
CA ILE A 267 -17.39 -1.29 4.10
C ILE A 267 -18.34 -0.11 4.26
N SER A 268 -19.40 -0.26 5.04
CA SER A 268 -20.36 0.82 5.31
C SER A 268 -20.02 1.59 6.58
N GLU A 269 -19.45 0.92 7.58
CA GLU A 269 -19.12 1.53 8.85
C GLU A 269 -17.89 0.90 9.51
N LYS A 270 -17.12 1.71 10.22
CA LYS A 270 -16.02 1.29 11.09
C LYS A 270 -16.21 1.91 12.48
N LYS A 271 -16.34 1.07 13.51
CA LYS A 271 -16.45 1.50 14.91
C LYS A 271 -15.13 1.25 15.64
N ILE A 272 -14.60 2.27 16.31
CA ILE A 272 -13.38 2.20 17.12
C ILE A 272 -13.79 2.24 18.59
N LEU A 273 -13.40 1.21 19.33
CA LEU A 273 -13.64 1.09 20.76
C LEU A 273 -12.29 1.12 21.50
N ALA A 274 -12.13 2.03 22.46
CA ALA A 274 -10.99 2.01 23.37
C ALA A 274 -11.41 1.37 24.70
N SER A 275 -10.66 0.36 25.14
CA SER A 275 -10.99 -0.38 26.37
C SER A 275 -12.46 -0.85 26.43
N GLY A 276 -13.03 -1.24 25.29
CA GLY A 276 -14.41 -1.70 25.16
C GLY A 276 -15.49 -0.61 25.08
N LYS A 277 -15.12 0.67 25.15
CA LYS A 277 -16.06 1.80 25.01
C LYS A 277 -15.93 2.41 23.61
N PRO A 278 -17.04 2.62 22.87
CA PRO A 278 -17.01 3.34 21.60
C PRO A 278 -16.45 4.75 21.78
N GLU A 279 -15.49 5.15 20.94
CA GLU A 279 -14.90 6.50 20.94
C GLU A 279 -15.12 7.21 19.60
N LEU A 280 -15.10 6.46 18.50
CA LEU A 280 -15.18 7.01 17.15
C LEU A 280 -15.96 6.05 16.24
N ILE A 281 -16.83 6.61 15.40
CA ILE A 281 -17.54 5.90 14.34
C ILE A 281 -17.26 6.60 13.01
N GLU A 282 -16.80 5.84 12.03
CA GLU A 282 -16.61 6.30 10.65
C GLU A 282 -17.63 5.61 9.75
N ARG A 283 -18.36 6.39 8.95
CA ARG A 283 -19.30 5.90 7.94
C ARG A 283 -18.81 6.26 6.55
N PHE A 284 -18.96 5.35 5.61
CA PHE A 284 -18.43 5.46 4.25
C PHE A 284 -19.57 5.56 3.25
N TYR A 285 -19.42 6.48 2.29
CA TYR A 285 -20.38 6.74 1.23
C TYR A 285 -19.67 6.65 -0.11
N TYR A 286 -20.26 5.90 -1.03
CA TYR A 286 -19.67 5.58 -2.33
C TYR A 286 -20.54 6.12 -3.45
N ASP A 287 -19.92 6.38 -4.60
CA ASP A 287 -20.63 6.71 -5.84
C ASP A 287 -21.13 5.45 -6.57
N GLU A 288 -21.72 5.64 -7.75
CA GLU A 288 -22.27 4.56 -8.59
C GLU A 288 -21.19 3.64 -9.19
N GLN A 289 -19.93 4.08 -9.20
CA GLN A 289 -18.77 3.33 -9.67
C GLN A 289 -18.03 2.64 -8.50
N ASP A 290 -18.68 2.55 -7.33
CA ASP A 290 -18.14 2.00 -6.09
C ASP A 290 -16.88 2.73 -5.58
N ARG A 291 -16.63 3.97 -6.01
CA ARG A 291 -15.54 4.82 -5.50
C ARG A 291 -15.97 5.49 -4.21
N LEU A 292 -15.07 5.59 -3.25
CA LEU A 292 -15.36 6.27 -1.98
C LEU A 292 -15.49 7.78 -2.24
N LEU A 293 -16.68 8.33 -2.04
CA LEU A 293 -16.98 9.75 -2.26
C LEU A 293 -16.73 10.56 -0.99
N THR A 294 -17.14 10.03 0.15
CA THR A 294 -17.06 10.72 1.44
C THR A 294 -16.96 9.73 2.58
N SER A 295 -16.25 10.11 3.65
CA SER A 295 -16.37 9.47 4.95
C SER A 295 -16.70 10.49 6.04
N THR A 296 -17.58 10.12 6.96
CA THR A 296 -17.99 10.99 8.08
C THR A 296 -17.60 10.34 9.40
N TYR A 297 -16.94 11.11 10.26
CA TYR A 297 -16.48 10.68 11.57
C TYR A 297 -17.31 11.33 12.66
N HIS A 298 -17.79 10.51 13.59
CA HIS A 298 -18.53 10.93 14.77
C HIS A 298 -17.78 10.49 16.02
N LYS A 299 -17.60 11.42 16.97
CA LYS A 299 -17.10 11.10 18.31
C LYS A 299 -18.25 10.69 19.21
N ILE A 300 -17.98 9.78 20.13
CA ILE A 300 -18.92 9.43 21.19
C ILE A 300 -18.57 10.23 22.43
N VAL A 301 -19.44 11.16 22.82
CA VAL A 301 -19.29 12.01 24.01
C VAL A 301 -20.51 11.78 24.89
N ASP A 302 -20.28 11.34 26.13
CA ASP A 302 -21.35 11.01 27.09
C ASP A 302 -22.41 10.05 26.53
N GLY A 303 -21.97 9.10 25.70
CA GLY A 303 -22.84 8.10 25.07
C GLY A 303 -23.62 8.60 23.83
N ALA A 304 -23.47 9.87 23.44
CA ALA A 304 -24.10 10.44 22.25
C ALA A 304 -23.10 10.59 21.10
N GLU A 305 -23.56 10.33 19.87
CA GLU A 305 -22.80 10.64 18.65
C GLU A 305 -22.77 12.15 18.40
N LYS A 306 -21.56 12.69 18.17
CA LYS A 306 -21.33 14.09 17.82
C LYS A 306 -20.54 14.17 16.52
N PRO A 307 -20.95 15.02 15.54
CA PRO A 307 -20.16 15.28 14.35
C PRO A 307 -18.74 15.71 14.72
N PHE A 308 -17.74 15.22 13.99
CA PHE A 308 -16.34 15.49 14.32
C PHE A 308 -15.49 15.83 13.09
N LEU A 309 -15.36 14.90 12.13
CA LEU A 309 -14.61 15.12 10.89
C LEU A 309 -15.42 14.65 9.69
N GLN A 310 -15.09 15.17 8.52
CA GLN A 310 -15.57 14.67 7.23
C GLN A 310 -14.41 14.68 6.25
N THR A 311 -14.27 13.62 5.45
CA THR A 311 -13.29 13.56 4.36
C THR A 311 -14.02 13.45 3.04
N HIS A 312 -13.71 14.32 2.10
CA HIS A 312 -14.19 14.26 0.71
C HIS A 312 -13.04 13.79 -0.17
N TYR A 313 -13.29 12.81 -1.04
CA TYR A 313 -12.26 12.19 -1.87
C TYR A 313 -12.45 12.65 -3.31
N TYR A 314 -11.42 13.27 -3.88
CA TYR A 314 -11.41 13.71 -5.27
C TYR A 314 -10.48 12.81 -6.07
N TYR A 315 -10.94 12.41 -7.25
CA TYR A 315 -10.23 11.52 -8.14
C TYR A 315 -9.63 12.31 -9.29
N TYR A 316 -8.65 11.75 -9.97
CA TYR A 316 -8.15 12.33 -11.22
C TYR A 316 -9.27 12.35 -12.27
N GLU A 317 -9.23 13.34 -13.14
CA GLU A 317 -10.03 13.37 -14.37
C GLU A 317 -9.19 12.85 -15.54
N ASP A 318 -9.84 12.47 -16.64
CA ASP A 318 -9.14 11.90 -17.80
C ASP A 318 -8.17 12.92 -18.41
N GLU A 319 -8.46 14.22 -18.34
CA GLU A 319 -7.59 15.28 -18.85
C GLU A 319 -6.27 15.41 -18.07
N ASP A 320 -6.24 15.01 -16.79
CA ASP A 320 -5.07 15.15 -15.93
C ASP A 320 -3.86 14.36 -16.47
N VAL A 321 -4.10 13.28 -17.22
CA VAL A 321 -3.01 12.52 -17.85
C VAL A 321 -2.23 13.37 -18.84
N PHE A 322 -2.89 14.32 -19.52
CA PHE A 322 -2.27 15.16 -20.54
C PHE A 322 -1.53 16.36 -19.93
N GLU A 323 -2.07 16.93 -18.84
CA GLU A 323 -1.53 18.12 -18.18
C GLU A 323 -0.43 17.81 -17.17
N GLN A 324 -0.53 16.70 -16.43
CA GLN A 324 0.31 16.44 -15.27
C GLN A 324 1.42 15.40 -15.52
N PHE A 325 1.32 14.54 -16.54
CA PHE A 325 2.17 13.35 -16.66
C PHE A 325 3.11 13.23 -17.86
#